data_AF-A0A938UIT3-F1
#
_entry.id   AF-A0A938UIT3-F1
#
_cell.length_a   1.000
_cell.length_b   1.000
_cell.length_c   1.000
_cell.angle_alpha   90.00
_cell.angle_beta   90.00
_cell.angle_gamma   90.00
#
_symmetry.space_group_name_H-M   'P 1'
#
loop_
_entity.id
_entity.type
_entity.pdbx_description
1 polymer ?
#
loop_
_entity_poly.entity_id
_entity_poly.type
_entity_poly.pdbx_seq_one_letter_code
_entity_poly.pdbx_strand_id
1 'polypeptide(L)'
;MAALYACKNEARIRRLILLAPALGHGDFSVYERNPLGLPVILYHGRHDTVVPPEATRRIAERLFRNLESHLVDDDHNLHHVFPKLDWNVMLEVEEREPKRFR
;
A
#
# COMPACT_ATOMS: atom_id res chain seq x y z
N MET A 1 10.43 -1.57 1.80
CA MET A 1 10.49 -2.25 3.12
C MET A 1 9.20 -2.96 3.50
N ALA A 2 8.04 -2.29 3.55
CA ALA A 2 6.78 -2.89 4.01
C ALA A 2 6.38 -4.19 3.26
N ALA A 3 6.46 -4.19 1.93
CA ALA A 3 6.21 -5.39 1.12
C ALA A 3 7.12 -6.57 1.47
N LEU A 4 8.43 -6.34 1.64
CA LEU A 4 9.39 -7.38 2.04
C LEU A 4 9.09 -7.95 3.43
N TYR A 5 8.65 -7.10 4.36
CA TYR A 5 8.23 -7.55 5.68
C TYR A 5 6.98 -8.45 5.57
N ALA A 6 6.02 -8.06 4.75
CA ALA A 6 4.81 -8.83 4.49
C ALA A 6 5.10 -10.21 3.90
N CYS A 7 6.02 -10.29 2.93
CA CYS A 7 6.45 -11.57 2.36
C CYS A 7 6.96 -12.56 3.41
N LYS A 8 7.59 -12.06 4.49
CA LYS A 8 8.17 -12.88 5.56
C LYS A 8 7.21 -13.13 6.73
N ASN A 9 6.11 -12.39 6.81
CA ASN A 9 5.26 -12.32 8.01
C ASN A 9 3.76 -12.23 7.68
N GLU A 10 3.31 -12.76 6.55
CA GLU A 10 1.93 -12.62 6.07
C GLU A 10 0.88 -12.89 7.16
N ALA A 11 1.03 -13.97 7.92
CA ALA A 11 0.10 -14.35 8.99
C ALA A 11 -0.01 -13.33 10.15
N ARG A 12 0.91 -12.37 10.25
CA ARG A 12 0.93 -11.32 11.28
C ARG A 12 0.31 -10.00 10.81
N ILE A 13 -0.11 -9.93 9.55
CA ILE A 13 -0.56 -8.69 8.92
C ILE A 13 -2.02 -8.86 8.54
N ARG A 14 -2.85 -7.97 9.10
CA ARG A 14 -4.28 -7.93 8.79
C ARG A 14 -4.57 -7.24 7.46
N ARG A 15 -3.83 -6.17 7.15
CA ARG A 15 -3.91 -5.39 5.91
C ARG A 15 -2.59 -4.68 5.67
N LEU A 16 -2.23 -4.51 4.40
CA LEU A 16 -1.08 -3.72 3.97
C LEU A 16 -1.54 -2.51 3.15
N ILE A 17 -1.09 -1.31 3.52
CA ILE A 17 -1.34 -0.08 2.76
C ILE A 17 0.00 0.41 2.24
N LEU A 18 0.11 0.58 0.93
CA LEU A 18 1.32 1.00 0.23
C LEU A 18 1.09 2.34 -0.47
N LEU A 19 1.98 3.30 -0.22
CA LEU A 19 1.92 4.66 -0.75
C LEU A 19 3.18 4.91 -1.58
N ALA A 20 3.03 5.07 -2.89
CA ALA A 20 4.10 5.20 -3.88
C ALA A 20 5.30 4.25 -3.62
N PRO A 21 5.08 2.94 -3.45
CA PRO A 21 6.13 2.05 -2.97
C PRO A 21 7.20 1.80 -4.05
N ALA A 22 8.47 1.87 -3.63
CA ALA A 22 9.63 1.57 -4.45
C ALA A 22 9.86 0.05 -4.62
N LEU A 23 8.88 -0.68 -5.18
CA LEU A 23 8.94 -2.14 -5.31
C LEU A 23 10.06 -2.62 -6.26
N GLY A 24 10.44 -1.81 -7.25
CA GLY A 24 11.53 -2.16 -8.18
C GLY A 24 12.91 -2.39 -7.53
N HIS A 25 13.10 -1.95 -6.28
CA HIS A 25 14.35 -2.16 -5.54
C HIS A 25 14.35 -3.39 -4.63
N GLY A 26 13.24 -4.14 -4.58
CA GLY A 26 13.14 -5.37 -3.80
C GLY A 26 13.39 -6.62 -4.65
N ASP A 27 14.02 -7.63 -4.06
CA ASP A 27 14.01 -8.98 -4.63
C ASP A 27 12.78 -9.75 -4.12
N PHE A 28 11.83 -9.95 -5.04
CA PHE A 28 10.59 -10.68 -4.78
C PHE A 28 10.52 -12.02 -5.50
N SER A 29 11.58 -12.44 -6.19
CA SER A 29 11.59 -13.63 -7.07
C SER A 29 11.10 -14.91 -6.38
N VAL A 30 11.38 -15.07 -5.09
CA VAL A 30 10.93 -16.20 -4.27
C VAL A 30 9.42 -16.19 -4.03
N TYR A 31 8.82 -15.00 -3.94
CA TYR A 31 7.41 -14.80 -3.57
C TYR A 31 6.49 -14.64 -4.79
N GLU A 32 7.02 -14.36 -5.99
CA GLU A 32 6.24 -14.29 -7.24
C GLU A 32 5.56 -15.62 -7.60
N ARG A 33 6.09 -16.77 -7.13
CA ARG A 33 5.48 -18.09 -7.35
C ARG A 33 4.29 -18.39 -6.43
N ASN A 34 4.20 -17.73 -5.29
CA ASN A 34 3.11 -17.89 -4.34
C ASN A 34 2.72 -16.52 -3.78
N PRO A 35 1.90 -15.75 -4.52
CA PRO A 35 1.60 -14.38 -4.14
C PRO A 35 0.77 -14.33 -2.86
N LEU A 36 1.00 -13.29 -2.05
CA LEU A 36 0.39 -13.14 -0.74
C LEU A 36 -1.13 -12.95 -0.88
N GLY A 37 -1.90 -13.58 -0.01
CA GLY A 37 -3.37 -13.52 0.05
C GLY A 37 -3.94 -12.42 0.94
N LEU A 38 -3.11 -11.77 1.76
CA LEU A 38 -3.56 -10.67 2.64
C LEU A 38 -4.10 -9.47 1.82
N PRO A 39 -5.09 -8.71 2.33
CA PRO A 39 -5.62 -7.52 1.66
C PRO A 39 -4.58 -6.40 1.53
N VAL A 40 -4.36 -5.92 0.31
CA VAL A 40 -3.41 -4.85 0.00
C VAL A 40 -4.12 -3.70 -0.70
N ILE A 41 -3.88 -2.48 -0.22
CA ILE A 41 -4.29 -1.24 -0.90
C ILE A 41 -3.03 -0.51 -1.34
N LEU A 42 -2.95 -0.16 -2.62
CA LEU A 42 -1.83 0.55 -3.22
C LEU A 42 -2.31 1.88 -3.81
N TYR A 43 -1.72 2.98 -3.36
CA TYR A 43 -1.86 4.30 -3.98
C TYR A 43 -0.56 4.69 -4.67
N HIS A 44 -0.67 5.17 -5.89
CA HIS A 44 0.48 5.67 -6.66
C HIS A 44 0.09 6.94 -7.43
N GLY A 45 0.92 7.97 -7.36
CA GLY A 45 0.73 9.21 -8.11
C GLY A 45 1.03 9.01 -9.59
N ARG A 46 0.13 9.44 -10.47
CA ARG A 46 0.32 9.42 -11.93
C ARG A 46 1.52 10.26 -12.38
N HIS A 47 1.84 11.31 -11.63
CA HIS A 47 2.95 12.23 -11.91
C HIS A 47 4.20 11.89 -11.09
N ASP A 48 4.27 10.69 -10.53
CA ASP A 48 5.45 10.21 -9.83
C ASP A 48 6.64 10.05 -10.80
N THR A 49 7.64 10.92 -10.63
CA THR A 49 8.89 10.92 -11.38
C THR A 49 10.06 10.27 -10.63
N VAL A 50 9.82 9.81 -9.39
CA VAL A 50 10.83 9.16 -8.53
C VAL A 50 10.72 7.64 -8.65
N VAL A 51 9.50 7.11 -8.59
CA VAL A 51 9.20 5.69 -8.70
C VAL A 51 8.14 5.48 -9.81
N PRO A 52 8.50 4.86 -10.95
CA PRO A 52 7.58 4.70 -12.06
C PRO A 52 6.31 3.89 -11.68
N PRO A 53 5.10 4.48 -11.80
CA PRO A 53 3.86 3.84 -11.33
C PRO A 53 3.59 2.50 -12.00
N GLU A 54 3.82 2.42 -13.31
CA GLU A 54 3.52 1.23 -14.10
C GLU A 54 4.42 0.03 -13.74
N ALA A 55 5.72 0.30 -13.47
CA ALA A 55 6.65 -0.73 -13.03
C ALA A 55 6.28 -1.25 -11.63
N THR A 56 5.95 -0.35 -10.71
CA THR A 56 5.48 -0.70 -9.37
C THR A 56 4.18 -1.51 -9.42
N ARG A 57 3.20 -1.09 -10.23
CA ARG A 57 1.93 -1.80 -10.40
C ARG A 57 2.15 -3.24 -10.89
N ARG A 58 2.97 -3.46 -11.91
CA ARG A 58 3.29 -4.80 -12.43
C ARG A 58 3.92 -5.72 -11.39
N ILE A 59 4.75 -5.18 -10.50
CA ILE A 59 5.34 -5.96 -9.41
C ILE A 59 4.27 -6.27 -8.36
N ALA A 60 3.44 -5.29 -8.00
CA ALA A 60 2.37 -5.47 -7.02
C ALA A 60 1.35 -6.54 -7.47
N GLU A 61 0.91 -6.51 -8.74
CA GLU A 61 -0.05 -7.47 -9.30
C GLU A 61 0.49 -8.91 -9.30
N ARG A 62 1.81 -9.09 -9.40
CA ARG A 62 2.46 -10.41 -9.29
C ARG A 62 2.67 -10.85 -7.86
N LEU A 63 2.77 -9.91 -6.92
CA LEU A 63 3.13 -10.18 -5.52
C LEU A 63 1.91 -10.38 -4.62
N PHE A 64 0.76 -9.78 -4.95
CA PHE A 64 -0.43 -9.76 -4.10
C PHE A 64 -1.66 -10.26 -4.86
N ARG A 65 -2.33 -11.29 -4.34
CA ARG A 65 -3.59 -11.83 -4.90
C ARG A 65 -4.79 -10.93 -4.64
N ASN A 66 -4.81 -10.24 -3.50
CA ASN A 66 -5.89 -9.35 -3.10
C ASN A 66 -5.41 -7.90 -3.11
N LEU A 67 -5.25 -7.35 -4.31
CA LEU A 67 -4.74 -6.01 -4.55
C LEU A 67 -5.84 -5.06 -5.01
N GLU A 68 -6.05 -4.01 -4.22
CA GLU A 68 -6.77 -2.81 -4.64
C GLU A 68 -5.73 -1.76 -5.05
N SER A 69 -5.78 -1.30 -6.30
CA SER A 69 -4.76 -0.40 -6.88
C SER A 69 -5.38 0.90 -7.39
N HIS A 70 -4.87 2.02 -6.88
CA HIS A 70 -5.32 3.38 -7.15
C HIS A 70 -4.19 4.18 -7.81
N LEU A 71 -4.33 4.45 -9.10
CA LEU A 71 -3.47 5.40 -9.81
C LEU A 71 -4.15 6.77 -9.79
N VAL A 72 -3.65 7.67 -8.95
CA VAL A 72 -4.29 8.96 -8.66
C VAL A 72 -3.61 10.11 -9.38
N ASP A 73 -4.34 11.20 -9.63
CA ASP A 73 -3.79 12.42 -10.23
C ASP A 73 -2.99 13.22 -9.18
N ASP A 74 -1.78 12.75 -8.87
CA ASP A 74 -0.93 13.28 -7.80
C ASP A 74 0.56 12.98 -8.07
N ASP A 75 1.43 13.54 -7.24
CA ASP A 75 2.89 13.34 -7.28
C ASP A 75 3.34 12.12 -6.43
N HIS A 76 4.66 11.92 -6.34
CA HIS A 76 5.25 10.82 -5.57
C HIS A 76 4.83 10.81 -4.08
N ASN A 77 4.69 11.99 -3.47
CA ASN A 77 4.37 12.12 -2.05
C ASN A 77 2.85 12.04 -1.79
N LEU A 78 2.04 11.98 -2.86
CA LEU A 78 0.59 11.98 -2.78
C LEU A 78 0.06 13.20 -2.01
N HIS A 79 0.66 14.38 -2.22
CA HIS A 79 0.36 15.58 -1.42
C HIS A 79 -1.13 15.95 -1.43
N HIS A 80 -1.85 15.68 -2.52
CA HIS A 80 -3.26 16.02 -2.65
C HIS A 80 -4.20 14.94 -2.13
N VAL A 81 -3.82 13.66 -2.25
CA VAL A 81 -4.64 12.50 -1.93
C VAL A 81 -4.44 12.03 -0.49
N PHE A 82 -3.18 11.95 -0.02
CA PHE A 82 -2.84 11.50 1.33
C PHE A 82 -3.68 12.14 2.45
N PRO A 83 -3.86 13.47 2.51
CA PRO A 83 -4.63 14.10 3.59
C PRO A 83 -6.14 13.85 3.50
N LYS A 84 -6.65 13.34 2.37
CA LYS A 84 -8.07 13.08 2.12
C LYS A 84 -8.44 11.60 2.25
N LEU A 85 -7.45 10.73 2.41
CA LEU A 85 -7.67 9.31 2.61
C LEU A 85 -8.41 9.08 3.93
N ASP A 86 -9.46 8.26 3.90
CA ASP A 86 -10.16 7.82 5.11
C ASP A 86 -9.30 6.78 5.86
N TRP A 87 -8.39 7.30 6.68
CA TRP A 87 -7.48 6.48 7.48
C TRP A 87 -8.22 5.60 8.48
N ASN A 88 -9.38 6.04 8.98
CA ASN A 88 -10.14 5.27 9.97
C ASN A 88 -10.66 3.98 9.34
N VAL A 89 -11.26 4.09 8.15
CA VAL A 89 -11.71 2.92 7.38
C VAL A 89 -10.53 2.04 6.96
N MET A 90 -9.45 2.63 6.45
CA MET A 90 -8.30 1.85 5.97
C MET A 90 -7.53 1.15 7.09
N LEU A 91 -7.40 1.75 8.26
CA LEU A 91 -6.74 1.16 9.42
C LEU A 91 -7.70 0.32 10.29
N GLU A 92 -8.99 0.34 9.98
CA GLU A 92 -10.07 -0.28 10.76
C GLU A 92 -10.08 0.19 12.23
N VAL A 93 -9.83 1.47 12.44
CA VAL A 93 -9.92 2.09 13.76
C VAL A 93 -11.30 2.70 13.93
N GLU A 94 -11.97 2.37 15.04
CA GLU A 94 -13.22 3.03 15.41
C GLU A 94 -12.95 4.50 15.75
N GLU A 95 -13.83 5.39 15.30
CA GLU A 95 -13.82 6.78 15.79
C GLU A 95 -14.03 6.78 17.30
N ARG A 96 -12.98 7.12 18.04
CA ARG A 96 -13.11 7.31 19.48
C ARG A 96 -13.71 8.68 19.72
N GLU A 97 -14.87 8.73 20.38
CA GLU A 97 -15.41 10.00 20.85
C GLU A 97 -14.32 10.77 21.63
N PRO A 98 -14.16 12.08 21.38
CA PRO A 98 -13.20 12.87 22.13
C PRO A 98 -13.55 12.79 23.61
N LYS A 99 -12.58 12.40 24.45
CA LYS A 99 -12.74 12.40 25.90
C LYS A 99 -13.12 13.82 26.32
N ARG A 100 -14.40 14.05 26.67
CA ARG A 100 -14.84 15.27 27.34
C ARG A 100 -14.19 15.27 28.72
N PHE A 101 -13.14 16.06 28.87
CA PHE A 101 -12.68 16.46 30.19
C PHE A 101 -13.75 17.39 30.77
N ARG A 102 -14.41 16.92 31.84
CA ARG A 102 -15.26 17.76 32.70
C ARG A 102 -14.40 18.47 33.72
#